data_AF-A0A379F084-F1
#
_entry.id   AF-A0A379F084-F1
#
_cell.length_a   1.000
_cell.length_b   1.000
_cell.length_c   1.000
_cell.angle_alpha   90.00
_cell.angle_beta   90.00
_cell.angle_gamma   90.00
#
_symmetry.space_group_name_H-M   'P 1'
#
loop_
_entity.id
_entity.type
_entity.pdbx_description
1 polymer ?
#
loop_
_entity_poly.entity_id
_entity_poly.type
_entity_poly.pdbx_seq_one_letter_code
_entity_poly.pdbx_strand_id
1 'polypeptide(L)' 'MTELLKQKQYEPMSVAQQSLSLFAAERGYLEDVEISKVVPFEAALLAYASREHADLLKEINQTVLITKKSKRS' A
#
# COMPACT_ATOMS: atom_id res chain seq x y z
N MET A 1 -4.17 -19.06 -21.82
CA MET A 1 -3.96 -18.98 -20.35
C MET A 1 -2.57 -18.44 -19.97
N THR A 2 -1.82 -17.86 -20.92
CA THR A 2 -0.46 -17.31 -20.74
C THR A 2 -0.42 -15.77 -20.81
N GLU A 3 -1.56 -15.11 -21.06
CA GLU A 3 -1.65 -13.63 -21.20
C GLU A 3 -2.26 -12.94 -19.98
N LEU A 4 -3.04 -13.67 -19.15
CA LEU A 4 -3.61 -13.15 -17.90
C LEU A 4 -2.61 -13.07 -16.74
N LEU A 5 -1.47 -13.76 -16.84
CA LEU A 5 -0.41 -13.82 -15.82
C LEU A 5 0.69 -12.76 -16.01
N LYS A 6 0.62 -11.93 -17.05
CA LYS A 6 1.74 -11.08 -17.48
C LYS A 6 1.67 -9.61 -17.02
N GLN A 7 0.60 -9.15 -16.37
CA GLN A 7 0.37 -7.70 -16.25
C GLN A 7 0.24 -7.09 -14.84
N LYS A 8 0.30 -7.84 -13.73
CA LYS A 8 0.02 -7.21 -12.41
C LYS A 8 0.86 -7.62 -11.21
N GLN A 9 1.98 -8.30 -11.42
CA GLN A 9 2.95 -8.53 -10.33
C GLN A 9 4.10 -7.56 -10.56
N TYR A 10 4.31 -6.64 -9.62
CA TYR A 10 5.25 -5.50 -9.65
C TYR A 10 4.74 -4.21 -10.34
N GLU A 11 3.47 -3.84 -10.16
CA GLU A 11 3.18 -2.41 -10.19
C GLU A 11 3.91 -1.76 -9.00
N PRO A 12 4.65 -0.66 -9.21
CA PRO A 12 5.30 0.04 -8.10
C PRO A 12 4.26 0.40 -7.05
N MET A 13 4.54 0.09 -5.79
CA MET A 13 3.62 0.39 -4.69
C MET A 13 3.25 1.87 -4.74
N SER A 14 1.96 2.18 -4.75
CA SER A 14 1.50 3.55 -4.63
C SER A 14 1.90 4.13 -3.27
N VAL A 15 1.93 5.46 -3.16
CA VAL A 15 2.26 6.13 -1.90
C VAL A 15 1.34 5.69 -0.79
N ALA A 16 0.04 5.54 -1.07
CA ALA A 16 -0.92 5.04 -0.08
C ALA A 16 -0.59 3.62 0.42
N GLN A 17 -0.15 2.73 -0.46
CA GLN A 17 0.22 1.36 -0.08
C GLN A 17 1.49 1.36 0.80
N GLN A 18 2.50 2.16 0.44
CA GLN A 18 3.72 2.30 1.25
C GLN A 18 3.42 2.94 2.61
N SER A 19 2.57 3.96 2.65
CA SER A 19 2.13 4.60 3.90
C SER A 19 1.37 3.62 4.79
N LEU A 20 0.55 2.73 4.23
CA LEU A 20 -0.17 1.73 5.00
C LEU A 20 0.78 0.70 5.63
N SER A 21 1.78 0.24 4.88
CA SER A 21 2.81 -0.67 5.39
C SER A 21 3.63 -0.03 6.51
N LEU A 22 4.06 1.24 6.33
CA LEU A 22 4.77 1.98 7.39
C LEU A 22 3.89 2.21 8.63
N PHE A 23 2.63 2.58 8.45
CA PHE A 23 1.70 2.77 9.55
C PHE A 23 1.51 1.48 10.35
N ALA A 24 1.43 0.34 9.67
CA ALA A 24 1.31 -0.96 10.34
C ALA A 24 2.56 -1.31 11.15
N ALA A 25 3.75 -0.98 10.64
CA ALA A 25 4.99 -1.15 11.36
C ALA A 25 5.10 -0.21 12.57
N GLU A 26 4.79 1.08 12.40
CA GLU A 26 4.90 2.10 13.45
C GLU A 26 3.90 1.89 14.60
N ARG A 27 2.70 1.40 14.29
CA ARG A 27 1.67 1.08 15.30
C ARG A 27 1.88 -0.25 16.01
N GLY A 28 2.94 -0.99 15.66
CA GLY A 28 3.25 -2.28 16.29
C GLY A 28 2.37 -3.44 15.81
N TYR A 29 1.57 -3.28 14.75
CA TYR A 29 0.73 -4.38 14.23
C TYR A 29 1.55 -5.52 13.62
N LEU A 30 2.84 -5.29 13.37
CA LEU A 30 3.79 -6.28 12.90
C LEU A 30 4.64 -6.90 14.04
N GLU A 31 4.51 -6.42 15.28
CA GLU A 31 5.35 -6.89 16.41
C GLU A 31 5.06 -8.35 16.79
N ASP A 32 3.79 -8.74 16.75
CA ASP A 32 3.35 -10.12 17.04
C ASP A 32 3.39 -11.03 15.79
N VAL A 33 3.80 -10.50 14.64
CA VAL A 33 3.87 -11.25 13.38
C VAL A 33 5.26 -11.85 13.22
N GLU A 34 5.31 -13.18 13.11
CA GLU A 34 6.55 -13.90 12.80
C GLU A 34 7.18 -13.34 11.51
N ILE A 35 8.50 -13.15 11.49
CA ILE A 35 9.24 -12.55 10.35
C ILE A 35 8.90 -13.23 9.02
N SER A 36 8.76 -14.56 9.03
CA SER A 36 8.37 -15.37 7.86
C SER A 36 6.98 -15.03 7.31
N LYS A 37 6.11 -14.42 8.12
CA LYS A 37 4.72 -14.07 7.83
C LYS A 37 4.51 -12.57 7.55
N VAL A 38 5.53 -11.72 7.71
CA VAL A 38 5.41 -10.28 7.48
C VAL A 38 5.04 -9.98 6.02
N VAL A 39 5.72 -10.61 5.06
CA VAL A 39 5.44 -10.43 3.62
C VAL A 39 4.02 -10.88 3.23
N PRO A 40 3.54 -12.08 3.60
CA PRO A 40 2.17 -12.47 3.29
C PRO A 40 1.12 -11.64 4.04
N PHE A 41 1.42 -11.16 5.26
CA PHE A 41 0.55 -10.22 5.97
C PHE A 41 0.42 -8.89 5.22
N GLU A 42 1.54 -8.32 4.78
CA GLU A 42 1.54 -7.07 3.98
C GLU A 42 0.74 -7.25 2.69
N ALA A 43 0.96 -8.33 1.95
CA ALA A 43 0.20 -8.61 0.74
C ALA A 43 -1.31 -8.73 1.01
N ALA A 44 -1.71 -9.39 2.10
CA ALA A 44 -3.09 -9.53 2.50
C ALA A 44 -3.71 -8.18 2.95
N LEU A 45 -2.96 -7.37 3.69
CA LEU A 45 -3.37 -6.03 4.13
C LEU A 45 -3.60 -5.11 2.92
N LEU A 46 -2.68 -5.10 1.95
CA LEU A 46 -2.81 -4.32 0.73
C LEU A 46 -3.99 -4.79 -0.12
N ALA A 47 -4.19 -6.10 -0.23
CA ALA A 47 -5.34 -6.67 -0.92
C ALA A 47 -6.67 -6.27 -0.24
N TYR A 48 -6.74 -6.39 1.08
CA TYR A 48 -7.90 -5.97 1.88
C TYR A 48 -8.19 -4.48 1.70
N ALA A 49 -7.19 -3.62 1.87
CA ALA A 49 -7.35 -2.17 1.70
C ALA A 49 -7.79 -1.80 0.28
N SER A 50 -7.28 -2.49 -0.75
CA SER A 50 -7.69 -2.25 -2.14
C SER A 50 -9.12 -2.67 -2.44
N ARG A 51 -9.66 -3.63 -1.68
CA ARG A 51 -11.02 -4.16 -1.88
C ARG A 51 -12.06 -3.38 -1.06
N GLU A 52 -11.78 -3.19 0.22
CA GLU A 52 -12.73 -2.61 1.18
C GLU A 52 -12.56 -1.10 1.36
N HIS A 53 -11.36 -0.57 1.07
CA HIS A 53 -11.00 0.83 1.33
C HIS A 53 -10.36 1.50 0.12
N ALA A 54 -10.80 1.13 -1.09
CA ALA A 54 -10.26 1.65 -2.34
C ALA A 54 -10.31 3.18 -2.44
N ASP A 55 -11.38 3.81 -1.93
CA ASP A 55 -11.55 5.26 -1.98
C ASP A 55 -10.63 5.99 -0.98
N LEU A 56 -10.39 5.39 0.20
CA LEU A 56 -9.40 5.89 1.14
C LEU A 56 -7.99 5.86 0.53
N LEU A 57 -7.63 4.78 -0.17
CA LEU A 57 -6.33 4.69 -0.87
C LEU A 57 -6.21 5.77 -1.97
N LYS A 58 -7.29 6.10 -2.67
CA LYS A 58 -7.30 7.22 -3.63
C LYS A 58 -7.11 8.56 -2.93
N GLU A 59 -7.80 8.81 -1.83
CA GLU A 59 -7.69 10.05 -1.05
C GLU A 59 -6.27 10.27 -0.52
N ILE A 60 -5.64 9.22 0.03
CA ILE A 60 -4.25 9.29 0.51
C ILE A 60 -3.30 9.60 -0.66
N ASN A 61 -3.47 8.92 -1.79
CA ASN A 61 -2.66 9.17 -2.99
C ASN A 61 -2.84 10.61 -3.51
N GLN A 62 -4.04 11.16 -3.46
CA GLN A 62 -4.30 12.54 -3.86
C GLN A 62 -3.71 13.54 -2.86
N THR A 63 -3.92 13.33 -1.56
CA THR A 63 -3.48 14.23 -0.48
C THR A 63 -1.97 14.40 -0.44
N VAL A 64 -1.21 13.32 -0.64
CA VAL A 64 0.26 13.41 -0.68
C VAL A 64 0.76 14.09 -1.96
N LEU A 65 0.00 14.04 -3.06
CA LEU A 65 0.35 14.77 -4.30
C LEU A 65 0.11 16.29 -4.16
N ILE A 66 -0.93 16.72 -3.43
CA ILE A 66 -1.23 18.15 -3.25
C ILE A 66 -0.20 18.85 -2.34
N THR A 67 0.38 18.14 -1.37
CA THR A 67 1.44 18.70 -0.52
C THR A 67 2.77 18.93 -1.26
N LYS A 68 3.01 18.24 -2.38
CA LYS A 68 4.19 18.49 -3.25
C LYS A 68 3.98 19.52 -4.35
N LYS A 69 2.74 19.88 -4.70
CA LYS A 69 2.48 20.91 -5.74
C LYS A 69 2.55 22.36 -5.24
N SER A 70 2.74 22.62 -3.94
CA SER A 70 2.68 23.98 -3.38
C SER A 70 4.05 24.63 -3.04
N LYS A 71 5.18 24.08 -3.52
CA LYS A 71 6.52 24.66 -3.22
C LYS A 71 7.48 24.72 -4.42
N ARG A 72 6.96 25.10 -5.59
CA ARG A 72 7.79 25.65 -6.69
C ARG A 72 7.08 26.85 -7.29
N SER A 73 7.18 27.98 -6.60
CA SER A 73 7.26 29.30 -7.21
C SER A 73 8.42 30.05 -6.56
#